data_AF-A0A0C9T7G4-F1
#
_entry.id   AF-A0A0C9T7G4-F1
#
_cell.length_a   1.000
_cell.length_b   1.000
_cell.length_c   1.000
_cell.angle_alpha   90.00
_cell.angle_beta   90.00
_cell.angle_gamma   90.00
#
_symmetry.space_group_name_H-M   'P 1'
#
loop_
_entity.id
_entity.type
_entity.pdbx_description
1 polymer ?
#
loop_
_entity_poly.entity_id
_entity_poly.type
_entity_poly.pdbx_seq_one_letter_code
_entity_poly.pdbx_strand_id
1 'polypeptide(L)'
;MPQRNVMTDGISPPSYEHQRRYSPNVIIFGETGAGKSSVVNLIAGEDLANVSSSAAGCTLDSTSYDLVLSDAQDRSHHIRVFDTVGLNEATFSPDDYLKAIEKANELIFELQRTGGIRLLIFCIRGGRITSA
;
A
#
# COMPACT_ATOMS: atom_id res chain seq x y z
N MET A 1 -18.66 45.70 -13.59
CA MET A 1 -17.96 44.98 -12.49
C MET A 1 -17.57 43.60 -13.01
N PRO A 2 -16.29 43.31 -13.30
CA PRO A 2 -15.89 41.96 -13.66
C PRO A 2 -15.78 41.10 -12.39
N GLN A 3 -16.32 39.89 -12.44
CA GLN A 3 -16.18 38.89 -11.40
C GLN A 3 -14.74 38.34 -11.40
N ARG A 4 -14.12 38.27 -10.22
CA ARG A 4 -12.77 37.73 -10.03
C ARG A 4 -12.77 36.22 -10.29
N ASN A 5 -11.96 35.76 -11.24
CA ASN A 5 -11.55 34.36 -11.30
C ASN A 5 -10.66 34.06 -10.09
N VAL A 6 -11.09 33.12 -9.26
CA VAL A 6 -10.24 32.48 -8.25
C VAL A 6 -9.36 31.48 -9.01
N MET A 7 -8.07 31.78 -9.14
CA MET A 7 -7.08 30.80 -9.56
C MET A 7 -6.93 29.77 -8.43
N THR A 8 -7.52 28.59 -8.60
CA THR A 8 -7.14 27.42 -7.82
C THR A 8 -5.95 26.77 -8.51
N ASP A 9 -4.83 26.64 -7.80
CA ASP A 9 -3.63 25.95 -8.30
C ASP A 9 -4.02 24.56 -8.84
N GLY A 10 -3.82 24.40 -10.13
CA GLY A 10 -4.34 23.30 -10.93
C GLY A 10 -3.61 22.00 -10.69
N ILE A 11 -4.08 21.21 -9.73
CA ILE A 11 -3.92 19.75 -9.76
C ILE A 11 -5.29 19.16 -10.09
N SER A 12 -5.68 19.28 -11.35
CA SER A 12 -6.76 18.46 -11.89
C SER A 12 -6.34 17.00 -11.77
N PRO A 13 -7.18 16.09 -11.24
CA PRO A 13 -6.85 14.67 -11.25
C PRO A 13 -6.53 14.24 -12.69
N PRO A 14 -5.51 13.40 -12.92
CA PRO A 14 -5.16 12.95 -14.25
C PRO A 14 -6.39 12.31 -14.91
N SER A 15 -6.57 12.56 -16.21
CA SER A 15 -7.70 12.02 -16.96
C SER A 15 -7.76 10.49 -16.81
N TYR A 16 -8.97 9.91 -16.84
CA TYR A 16 -9.17 8.45 -16.73
C TYR A 16 -8.35 7.63 -17.75
N GLU A 17 -8.03 8.21 -18.92
CA GLU A 17 -7.11 7.61 -19.88
C GLU A 17 -5.65 7.64 -19.44
N HIS A 18 -5.19 8.68 -18.72
CA HIS A 18 -3.86 8.69 -18.11
C HIS A 18 -3.72 7.62 -17.01
N GLN A 19 -4.81 7.29 -16.31
CA GLN A 19 -4.82 6.20 -15.34
C GLN A 19 -4.68 4.81 -15.98
N ARG A 20 -4.95 4.65 -17.29
CA ARG A 20 -4.74 3.37 -18.01
C ARG A 20 -3.27 3.02 -18.21
N ARG A 21 -2.35 3.99 -18.09
CA ARG A 21 -0.90 3.76 -18.24
C ARG A 21 -0.25 3.17 -16.99
N TYR A 22 -0.95 3.19 -15.86
CA TYR A 22 -0.40 2.73 -14.59
C TYR A 22 -1.22 1.58 -14.04
N SER A 23 -0.55 0.53 -13.59
CA SER A 23 -1.18 -0.51 -12.78
C SER A 23 -1.76 0.14 -11.52
N PRO A 24 -3.02 -0.13 -11.14
CA PRO A 24 -3.59 0.35 -9.88
C PRO A 24 -2.72 -0.05 -8.68
N ASN A 25 -2.31 0.94 -7.89
CA ASN A 25 -1.57 0.69 -6.66
C ASN A 25 -2.54 0.36 -5.51
N VAL A 26 -2.32 -0.79 -4.89
CA VAL A 26 -3.02 -1.29 -3.71
C VAL A 26 -2.02 -1.34 -2.57
N ILE A 27 -2.34 -0.72 -1.43
CA ILE A 27 -1.46 -0.70 -0.26
C ILE A 27 -2.07 -1.55 0.83
N ILE A 28 -1.32 -2.50 1.37
CA ILE A 28 -1.70 -3.31 2.51
C ILE A 28 -0.91 -2.85 3.72
N PHE A 29 -1.62 -2.36 4.74
CA PHE A 29 -1.02 -1.80 5.95
C PHE A 29 -1.74 -2.33 7.20
N GLY A 30 -1.10 -2.20 8.36
CA GLY A 30 -1.62 -2.72 9.62
C GLY A 30 -0.51 -3.07 10.60
N GLU A 31 -0.88 -3.59 11.77
CA GLU A 31 0.10 -3.97 12.79
C GLU A 31 1.02 -5.12 12.34
N THR A 32 2.12 -5.31 13.06
CA THR A 32 3.01 -6.47 12.91
C THR A 32 2.25 -7.75 13.18
N GLY A 33 2.49 -8.77 12.37
CA GLY A 33 1.82 -10.06 12.55
C GLY A 33 0.31 -10.02 12.25
N ALA A 34 -0.22 -8.94 11.67
CA ALA A 34 -1.61 -8.90 11.19
C ALA A 34 -1.88 -9.84 10.00
N GLY A 35 -0.83 -10.27 9.29
CA GLY A 35 -0.93 -11.18 8.14
C GLY A 35 -0.85 -10.48 6.77
N LYS A 36 -0.30 -9.27 6.69
CA LYS A 36 -0.21 -8.46 5.46
C LYS A 36 0.45 -9.21 4.29
N SER A 37 1.67 -9.73 4.50
CA SER A 37 2.38 -10.55 3.50
C SER A 37 1.61 -11.82 3.13
N SER A 38 0.88 -12.42 4.08
CA SER A 38 0.00 -13.57 3.79
C SER A 38 -1.18 -13.18 2.90
N VAL A 39 -1.73 -11.96 3.05
CA VAL A 39 -2.75 -11.44 2.14
C VAL A 39 -2.18 -11.22 0.73
N VAL A 40 -0.91 -10.79 0.61
CA VAL A 40 -0.24 -10.72 -0.71
C VAL A 40 -0.20 -12.09 -1.37
N ASN A 41 0.30 -13.11 -0.67
CA ASN A 41 0.37 -14.48 -1.21
C ASN A 41 -1.02 -15.01 -1.57
N LEU A 42 -2.03 -14.72 -0.74
CA LEU A 42 -3.41 -15.09 -1.03
C LEU A 42 -3.95 -14.44 -2.31
N ILE A 43 -3.64 -13.16 -2.54
CA ILE A 43 -4.04 -12.44 -3.77
C ILE A 43 -3.27 -12.99 -4.98
N ALA A 44 -1.98 -13.28 -4.82
CA ALA A 44 -1.14 -13.82 -5.89
C ALA A 44 -1.50 -15.27 -6.25
N GLY A 45 -2.03 -16.03 -5.30
CA GLY A 45 -2.26 -17.47 -5.45
C GLY A 45 -0.99 -18.32 -5.32
N GLU A 46 0.13 -17.71 -4.93
CA GLU A 46 1.44 -18.36 -4.73
C GLU A 46 2.26 -17.65 -3.63
N ASP A 47 3.31 -18.30 -3.14
CA ASP A 47 4.17 -17.76 -2.08
C ASP A 47 5.24 -16.79 -2.62
N LEU A 48 4.85 -15.52 -2.85
CA LEU A 48 5.75 -14.46 -3.30
C LEU A 48 6.39 -13.64 -2.16
N ALA A 49 5.56 -13.23 -1.20
CA ALA A 49 5.96 -12.42 -0.08
C ALA A 49 6.47 -13.28 1.07
N ASN A 50 7.58 -12.84 1.68
CA ASN A 50 8.16 -13.54 2.82
C ASN A 50 7.27 -13.34 4.07
N VAL A 51 6.65 -14.43 4.54
CA VAL A 51 5.83 -14.42 5.74
C VAL A 51 6.71 -14.76 6.94
N SER A 52 7.11 -13.75 7.72
CA SER A 52 7.80 -13.96 9.00
C SER A 52 7.06 -13.26 10.14
N SER A 53 7.07 -13.88 11.32
CA SER A 53 6.54 -13.28 12.55
C SER A 53 7.54 -12.34 13.23
N SER A 54 8.77 -12.27 12.72
CA SER A 54 9.88 -11.49 13.26
C SER A 54 10.31 -10.42 12.25
N ALA A 55 9.45 -9.43 12.03
CA ALA A 55 9.92 -8.18 11.48
C ALA A 55 10.72 -7.46 12.58
N ALA A 56 12.00 -7.18 12.30
CA ALA A 56 12.78 -6.29 13.16
C ALA A 56 12.22 -4.87 12.96
N GLY A 57 11.62 -4.35 14.03
CA GLY A 57 10.94 -3.05 14.01
C GLY A 57 11.88 -1.88 13.75
N CYS A 58 11.26 -0.79 13.26
CA CYS A 58 11.82 0.55 13.02
C CYS A 58 11.98 1.01 11.55
N THR A 59 11.26 0.44 10.58
CA THR A 59 11.28 0.97 9.20
C THR A 59 9.89 0.86 8.58
N LEU A 60 9.29 1.96 8.09
CA LEU A 60 8.07 1.92 7.26
C LEU A 60 8.41 1.46 5.83
N ASP A 61 9.21 0.39 5.73
CA ASP A 61 9.61 -0.14 4.45
C ASP A 61 8.41 -0.76 3.74
N SER A 62 8.50 -0.82 2.42
CA SER A 62 7.47 -1.43 1.60
C SER A 62 8.08 -2.24 0.48
N THR A 63 7.57 -3.45 0.27
CA THR A 63 7.89 -4.26 -0.91
C THR A 63 6.73 -4.23 -1.87
N SER A 64 7.00 -3.96 -3.15
CA SER A 64 5.99 -3.95 -4.20
C SER A 64 6.00 -5.25 -5.00
N TYR A 65 4.80 -5.70 -5.38
CA TYR A 65 4.56 -6.91 -6.16
C TYR A 65 3.64 -6.56 -7.33
N ASP A 66 4.10 -6.76 -8.56
CA ASP A 66 3.29 -6.61 -9.76
C ASP A 66 2.53 -7.92 -10.01
N LEU A 67 1.20 -7.90 -9.88
CA LEU A 67 0.34 -9.07 -9.97
C LEU A 67 -0.61 -8.98 -11.17
N VAL A 68 -1.01 -10.13 -11.70
CA VAL A 68 -2.03 -10.25 -12.75
C VAL A 68 -3.20 -11.05 -12.21
N LEU A 69 -4.37 -10.42 -12.12
CA LEU A 69 -5.60 -11.06 -11.65
C LEU A 69 -6.53 -11.36 -12.83
N SER A 70 -7.05 -12.58 -12.91
CA SER A 70 -8.14 -12.91 -13.84
C SER A 70 -9.50 -12.65 -13.18
N ASP A 71 -10.39 -11.97 -13.90
CA ASP A 71 -11.79 -11.83 -13.46
C ASP A 71 -12.66 -13.03 -13.86
N ALA A 72 -13.95 -12.99 -13.52
CA ALA A 72 -14.91 -14.06 -13.84
C ALA A 72 -15.13 -14.29 -15.35
N GLN A 73 -14.64 -13.38 -16.21
CA GLN A 73 -14.68 -13.49 -17.67
C GLN A 73 -13.29 -13.78 -18.25
N ASP A 74 -12.36 -14.24 -17.42
CA ASP A 74 -10.98 -14.58 -17.76
C ASP A 74 -10.18 -13.41 -18.36
N ARG A 75 -10.55 -12.17 -18.01
CA ARG A 75 -9.78 -10.98 -18.40
C ARG A 75 -8.71 -10.70 -17.37
N SER A 76 -7.48 -10.49 -17.86
CA SER A 76 -6.33 -10.14 -17.03
C SER A 76 -6.32 -8.66 -16.62
N HIS A 77 -6.09 -8.41 -15.34
CA HIS A 77 -5.97 -7.08 -14.74
C HIS A 77 -4.63 -6.98 -14.02
N HIS A 78 -3.78 -6.04 -14.44
CA HIS A 78 -2.52 -5.77 -13.77
C HIS A 78 -2.78 -4.87 -12.56
N ILE A 79 -2.22 -5.22 -11.41
CA ILE A 79 -2.20 -4.39 -10.21
C ILE A 79 -0.79 -4.39 -9.61
N ARG A 80 -0.49 -3.37 -8.81
CA ARG A 80 0.71 -3.34 -7.97
C ARG A 80 0.30 -3.34 -6.52
N VAL A 81 0.76 -4.33 -5.75
CA VAL A 81 0.48 -4.44 -4.32
C VAL A 81 1.71 -4.03 -3.53
N PHE A 82 1.55 -3.12 -2.59
CA PHE A 82 2.58 -2.69 -1.65
C PHE A 82 2.31 -3.33 -0.29
N ASP A 83 3.18 -4.24 0.13
CA ASP A 83 3.21 -4.82 1.48
C ASP A 83 4.08 -3.94 2.37
N THR A 84 3.51 -3.35 3.41
CA THR A 84 4.25 -2.47 4.32
C THR A 84 4.72 -3.22 5.55
N VAL A 85 5.75 -2.71 6.22
CA VAL A 85 6.09 -3.13 7.58
C VAL A 85 4.94 -2.77 8.56
N GLY A 86 4.90 -3.44 9.72
CA GLY A 86 3.88 -3.24 10.74
C GLY A 86 3.90 -1.85 11.39
N LEU A 87 2.74 -1.25 11.63
CA LEU A 87 2.60 0.10 12.21
C LEU A 87 2.95 0.19 13.70
N ASN A 88 2.87 -0.91 14.46
CA ASN A 88 3.11 -0.93 15.91
C ASN A 88 4.55 -1.31 16.28
N GLU A 89 5.49 -1.16 15.34
CA GLU A 89 6.91 -1.54 15.49
C GLU A 89 7.79 -0.39 15.99
N ALA A 90 7.20 0.74 16.37
CA ALA A 90 7.96 1.89 16.84
C ALA A 90 8.53 1.64 18.24
N THR A 91 9.76 1.14 18.30
CA THR A 91 10.53 0.99 19.53
C THR A 91 11.68 2.01 19.63
N PHE A 92 11.51 2.95 20.55
CA PHE A 92 12.51 3.49 21.49
C PHE A 92 13.68 4.41 21.05
N SER A 93 13.78 4.93 19.81
CA SER A 93 14.73 6.03 19.52
C SER A 93 14.24 7.10 18.52
N PRO A 94 14.64 8.38 18.64
CA PRO A 94 14.33 9.44 17.67
C PRO A 94 14.78 9.13 16.23
N ASP A 95 15.93 8.48 16.06
CA ASP A 95 16.48 8.15 14.74
C ASP A 95 15.60 7.16 13.98
N ASP A 96 14.96 6.23 14.71
CA ASP A 96 14.03 5.25 14.15
C ASP A 96 12.74 5.91 13.65
N TYR A 97 12.26 6.95 14.35
CA TYR A 97 11.13 7.74 13.87
C TYR A 97 11.46 8.53 12.59
N LEU A 98 12.66 9.13 12.51
CA LEU A 98 13.09 9.85 11.32
C LEU A 98 13.18 8.92 10.11
N LYS A 99 13.80 7.74 10.26
CA LYS A 99 13.85 6.72 9.20
C LYS A 99 12.46 6.26 8.77
N ALA A 100 11.54 6.07 9.72
CA ALA A 100 10.16 5.73 9.39
C ALA A 100 9.48 6.83 8.56
N ILE A 101 9.65 8.10 8.93
CA ILE A 101 9.12 9.23 8.16
C ILE A 101 9.74 9.31 6.77
N GLU A 102 11.07 9.14 6.65
CA GLU A 102 11.77 9.10 5.35
C GLU A 102 11.20 8.02 4.45
N LYS A 103 11.02 6.79 4.96
CA LYS A 103 10.47 5.66 4.21
C LYS A 103 9.00 5.86 3.81
N ALA A 104 8.20 6.45 4.69
CA ALA A 104 6.83 6.83 4.36
C ALA A 104 6.79 7.85 3.21
N ASN A 105 7.67 8.85 3.24
CA ASN A 105 7.78 9.84 2.16
C ASN A 105 8.25 9.20 0.85
N GLU A 106 9.24 8.31 0.88
CA GLU A 106 9.68 7.54 -0.29
C GLU A 106 8.52 6.80 -0.95
N LEU A 107 7.73 6.07 -0.16
CA LEU A 107 6.54 5.36 -0.64
C LEU A 107 5.49 6.33 -1.22
N ILE A 108 5.20 7.45 -0.54
CA ILE A 108 4.25 8.46 -1.04
C ILE A 108 4.71 9.03 -2.39
N PHE A 109 5.99 9.36 -2.53
CA PHE A 109 6.54 9.86 -3.79
C PHE A 109 6.51 8.81 -4.91
N GLU A 110 6.80 7.54 -4.60
CA GLU A 110 6.65 6.44 -5.56
C GLU A 110 5.20 6.33 -6.04
N LEU A 111 4.24 6.33 -5.11
CA LEU A 111 2.80 6.23 -5.41
C LEU A 111 2.35 7.41 -6.28
N GLN A 112 2.75 8.65 -5.95
CA GLN A 112 2.43 9.83 -6.77
C GLN A 112 2.95 9.72 -8.20
N ARG A 113 4.15 9.15 -8.38
CA ARG A 113 4.77 8.96 -9.72
C ARG A 113 4.16 7.81 -10.51
N THR A 114 3.46 6.89 -9.85
CA THR A 114 2.94 5.65 -10.44
C THR A 114 1.41 5.61 -10.50
N GLY A 115 0.76 6.78 -10.55
CA GLY A 115 -0.69 6.89 -10.75
C GLY A 115 -1.52 7.04 -9.47
N GLY A 116 -0.87 7.17 -8.32
CA GLY A 116 -1.50 7.40 -7.02
C GLY A 116 -2.04 6.12 -6.38
N ILE A 117 -2.78 6.28 -5.28
CA ILE A 117 -3.38 5.18 -4.53
C ILE A 117 -4.75 4.85 -5.12
N ARG A 118 -4.97 3.57 -5.47
CA ARG A 118 -6.28 3.07 -5.90
C ARG A 118 -7.06 2.45 -4.74
N LEU A 119 -6.38 1.75 -3.84
CA LEU A 119 -6.98 1.03 -2.72
C LEU A 119 -6.04 0.97 -1.52
N LEU A 120 -6.61 1.11 -0.33
CA LEU A 120 -5.97 0.91 0.97
C LEU A 120 -6.65 -0.27 1.66
N ILE A 121 -5.88 -1.30 2.00
CA ILE A 121 -6.34 -2.48 2.72
C ILE A 121 -5.76 -2.42 4.13
N PHE A 122 -6.61 -2.15 5.10
CA PHE A 122 -6.24 -2.23 6.52
C PHE A 122 -6.37 -3.66 7.01
N CYS A 123 -5.22 -4.30 7.26
CA CYS A 123 -5.14 -5.66 7.75
C CYS A 123 -5.12 -5.67 9.28
N ILE A 124 -6.10 -6.32 9.88
CA ILE A 124 -6.24 -6.46 11.33
C ILE A 124 -6.26 -7.95 11.66
N ARG A 125 -5.53 -8.34 12.71
CA ARG A 125 -5.58 -9.71 13.22
C ARG A 125 -6.96 -10.00 13.79
N GLY A 126 -7.64 -11.00 13.24
CA GLY A 126 -8.86 -11.53 13.87
C GLY A 126 -8.56 -12.07 15.27
N GLY A 127 -9.44 -11.79 16.24
CA GLY A 127 -9.36 -12.42 17.56
C GLY A 127 -9.39 -13.95 17.45
N ARG A 128 -8.85 -14.65 18.46
CA ARG A 128 -8.99 -16.11 18.52
C ARG A 128 -10.49 -16.42 18.69
N ILE A 129 -11.10 -17.08 17.72
CA ILE A 129 -12.37 -17.77 17.96
C ILE A 129 -12.04 -19.00 18.81
N THR A 130 -11.96 -18.82 20.12
CA THR A 130 -12.02 -19.95 21.06
C THR A 130 -13.48 -20.31 21.20
N SER A 131 -13.87 -21.48 20.69
CA SER A 131 -15.13 -22.11 21.07
C SER A 131 -15.16 -22.26 22.59
N ALA A 132 -16.13 -21.59 23.23
CA ALA A 132 -16.46 -21.79 24.64
C ALA A 132 -17.19 -23.12 24.84
#